data_AF-A0A971ZIS2-F1
#
_entry.id   AF-A0A971ZIS2-F1
#
_cell.length_a   1.000
_cell.length_b   1.000
_cell.length_c   1.000
_cell.angle_alpha   90.00
_cell.angle_beta   90.00
_cell.angle_gamma   90.00
#
_symmetry.space_group_name_H-M   'P 1'
#
loop_
_entity.id
_entity.type
_entity.pdbx_description
1 polymer ?
#
loop_
_entity_poly.entity_id
_entity_poly.type
_entity_poly.pdbx_seq_one_letter_code
_entity_poly.pdbx_strand_id
1 'polypeptide(L)'
;MSTNQDTKVKENKKDKKSFGRLLFGKLFGGKKEELSIFEEEQVQSPFRTVIREFRDNKVAMTAFYIFLLIFLIVTLGPFVKPIDLSFSEISQQNVAPGFNFMKYPKELDGKVQDIDVGPTFSVGVDTDGKVYVWGKTRVSRTIDVKKEIPKDMGKVVKVAAGFDHVLALNEEGKLFAWGSDRQMQTSIPDYIYMSSPIKDIYAGYQNSVVLTEDGYVHYFGNAMNNDYYEFHPYQGQIKQIALTADAVIGLTFDGEVVYLGLMDNSYTKMPENMGNVIDIAATSTTVAALNDEGKVFVWGNISTATDDGNEAQVVETDSKIIDIEGGRTHYTALTESGEVVAWGRNYYNQASVPSSVKGAKIEKIFTDFYQNYAVDEKGNIHTWGLKGYLFGTDDLGRDIFTRLLNGGRLTITIGAVAVIISTIIGVVIGSLSGYFGGRLDMVLQRISEMVASLPFLPFAMILSSLIGNALNPKQRVYFIMVVLGLLSWPGLQRLVRAQVLSVREQEYVTAARALGIKKYKIVFRHILPNVISVILVNATLSFASSMLIESTLSFLGFGVQPPHPTWGNMLYGANNSIVIQNYWWRWVFASIALGTCVICINLIGDGLRDAIDPKSQER
;
A
#
# COMPACT_ATOMS: atom_id res chain seq x y z
N MET A 1 -88.89 -18.05 -10.02
CA MET A 1 -87.98 -18.60 -11.06
C MET A 1 -86.88 -17.57 -11.26
N SER A 2 -85.80 -17.48 -10.47
CA SER A 2 -84.75 -18.46 -10.14
C SER A 2 -84.04 -19.04 -11.36
N THR A 3 -82.96 -18.38 -11.77
CA THR A 3 -81.64 -19.01 -11.96
C THR A 3 -80.54 -17.94 -11.96
N ASN A 4 -79.92 -17.77 -10.79
CA ASN A 4 -78.64 -17.10 -10.60
C ASN A 4 -77.54 -18.14 -10.88
N GLN A 5 -76.56 -17.83 -11.73
CA GLN A 5 -75.31 -18.59 -11.80
C GLN A 5 -74.11 -17.67 -11.58
N ASP A 6 -73.37 -18.06 -10.56
CA ASP A 6 -72.17 -17.47 -9.97
C ASP A 6 -71.08 -17.07 -10.96
N THR A 7 -70.66 -15.80 -10.89
CA THR A 7 -69.36 -15.36 -11.40
C THR A 7 -68.37 -15.34 -10.24
N LYS A 8 -67.45 -16.33 -10.19
CA LYS A 8 -66.33 -16.35 -9.25
C LYS A 8 -65.37 -15.19 -9.53
N VAL A 9 -65.37 -14.19 -8.67
CA VAL A 9 -64.29 -13.21 -8.54
C VAL A 9 -63.13 -13.88 -7.81
N LYS A 10 -62.02 -14.15 -8.52
CA LYS A 10 -60.72 -14.40 -7.89
C LYS A 10 -59.99 -13.06 -7.77
N GLU A 11 -59.83 -12.59 -6.53
CA GLU A 11 -58.92 -11.50 -6.17
C GLU A 11 -57.49 -11.82 -6.64
N ASN A 12 -56.93 -10.96 -7.50
CA ASN A 12 -55.51 -10.97 -7.79
C ASN A 12 -54.82 -9.96 -6.86
N LYS A 13 -54.19 -10.45 -5.79
CA LYS A 13 -53.27 -9.69 -4.94
C LYS A 13 -52.15 -9.11 -5.81
N LYS A 14 -52.03 -7.77 -5.80
CA LYS A 14 -50.87 -7.04 -6.34
C LYS A 14 -49.63 -7.37 -5.52
N ASP A 15 -48.83 -8.33 -5.97
CA ASP A 15 -47.46 -8.50 -5.50
C ASP A 15 -46.60 -7.34 -6.03
N LYS A 16 -46.31 -6.36 -5.16
CA LYS A 16 -45.26 -5.36 -5.39
C LYS A 16 -43.91 -6.08 -5.39
N LYS A 17 -43.50 -6.62 -6.53
CA LYS A 17 -42.13 -7.10 -6.73
C LYS A 17 -41.17 -5.90 -6.72
N SER A 18 -40.31 -5.85 -5.70
CA SER A 18 -39.26 -4.83 -5.52
C SER A 18 -38.43 -4.64 -6.79
N PHE A 19 -38.22 -3.38 -7.16
CA PHE A 19 -37.43 -2.93 -8.32
C PHE A 19 -36.04 -3.59 -8.36
N GLY A 20 -35.45 -3.90 -7.20
CA GLY A 20 -34.17 -4.61 -7.10
C GLY A 20 -34.22 -6.05 -7.63
N ARG A 21 -35.33 -6.78 -7.47
CA ARG A 21 -35.44 -8.17 -7.95
C ARG A 21 -35.63 -8.24 -9.47
N LEU A 22 -36.17 -7.19 -10.08
CA LEU A 22 -36.28 -7.04 -11.54
C LEU A 22 -34.96 -6.62 -12.19
N LEU A 23 -34.19 -5.76 -11.51
CA LEU A 23 -32.86 -5.38 -11.96
C LEU A 23 -31.90 -6.58 -11.90
N PHE A 24 -31.85 -7.29 -10.77
CA PHE A 24 -30.96 -8.44 -10.58
C PHE A 24 -31.46 -9.71 -11.29
N GLY A 25 -32.77 -9.99 -11.31
CA GLY A 25 -33.31 -11.21 -11.96
C GLY A 25 -33.14 -11.24 -13.48
N LYS A 26 -33.04 -10.08 -14.16
CA LYS A 26 -32.78 -10.00 -15.60
C LYS A 26 -31.30 -9.84 -15.96
N LEU A 27 -30.45 -9.47 -15.00
CA LEU A 27 -28.99 -9.44 -15.12
C LEU A 27 -28.37 -10.85 -15.02
N PHE A 28 -29.02 -11.80 -14.34
CA PHE A 28 -28.46 -13.13 -14.01
C PHE A 28 -29.17 -14.33 -14.69
N GLY A 29 -29.64 -14.18 -15.93
CA GLY A 29 -29.98 -15.33 -16.78
C GLY A 29 -31.21 -16.16 -16.36
N GLY A 30 -32.40 -15.55 -16.34
CA GLY A 30 -33.67 -16.30 -16.24
C GLY A 30 -34.06 -17.01 -17.54
N LYS A 31 -34.72 -18.18 -17.41
CA LYS A 31 -35.13 -19.11 -18.49
C LYS A 31 -35.83 -18.43 -19.69
N LYS A 32 -35.45 -18.92 -20.89
CA LYS A 32 -36.00 -18.57 -22.21
C LYS A 32 -37.48 -18.96 -22.34
N GLU A 33 -38.31 -18.04 -22.81
CA GLU A 33 -39.54 -18.36 -23.56
C GLU A 33 -39.21 -18.15 -25.04
N GLU A 34 -39.44 -19.18 -25.87
CA GLU A 34 -39.31 -19.09 -27.32
C GLU A 34 -40.47 -18.28 -27.88
N LEU A 35 -40.18 -17.09 -28.40
CA LEU A 35 -41.10 -16.29 -29.21
C LEU A 35 -40.68 -16.36 -30.68
N SER A 36 -41.66 -16.25 -31.59
CA SER A 36 -41.43 -16.35 -33.03
C SER A 36 -40.56 -15.18 -33.53
N ILE A 37 -39.64 -15.45 -34.47
CA ILE A 37 -38.65 -14.50 -35.01
C ILE A 37 -39.32 -13.20 -35.50
N PHE A 38 -40.54 -13.29 -36.05
CA PHE A 38 -41.30 -12.16 -36.58
C PHE A 38 -41.97 -11.28 -35.51
N GLU A 39 -42.24 -11.81 -34.31
CA GLU A 39 -42.75 -11.02 -33.17
C GLU A 39 -41.63 -10.32 -32.38
N GLU A 40 -40.40 -10.84 -32.41
CA GLU A 40 -39.23 -10.15 -31.83
C GLU A 40 -38.79 -8.93 -32.66
N GLU A 41 -38.87 -8.98 -33.99
CA GLU A 41 -38.41 -7.90 -34.88
C GLU A 41 -39.30 -6.65 -34.84
N GLN A 42 -40.60 -6.77 -34.57
CA GLN A 42 -41.53 -5.62 -34.61
C GLN A 42 -41.64 -4.83 -33.30
N VAL A 43 -41.08 -5.30 -32.18
CA VAL A 43 -41.33 -4.70 -30.84
C VAL A 43 -40.07 -4.52 -29.97
N GLN A 44 -38.87 -4.52 -30.54
CA GLN A 44 -37.65 -4.23 -29.77
C GLN A 44 -37.03 -2.87 -30.12
N SER A 45 -36.87 -2.03 -29.10
CA SER A 45 -36.08 -0.79 -29.21
C SER A 45 -34.65 -1.13 -29.63
N PRO A 46 -34.02 -0.39 -30.57
CA PRO A 46 -32.64 -0.64 -31.03
C PRO A 46 -31.64 -0.82 -29.88
N PHE A 47 -31.84 -0.11 -28.77
CA PHE A 47 -30.98 -0.20 -27.59
C PHE A 47 -31.10 -1.55 -26.86
N ARG A 48 -32.28 -2.18 -26.87
CA ARG A 48 -32.47 -3.52 -26.28
C ARG A 48 -31.74 -4.58 -27.10
N THR A 49 -31.76 -4.47 -28.42
CA THR A 49 -31.00 -5.35 -29.32
C THR A 49 -29.51 -5.25 -29.01
N VAL A 50 -28.96 -4.03 -28.96
CA VAL A 50 -27.54 -3.80 -28.60
C VAL A 50 -27.16 -4.44 -27.26
N ILE A 51 -27.99 -4.28 -26.22
CA ILE A 51 -27.72 -4.90 -24.91
C ILE A 51 -27.74 -6.42 -24.98
N ARG A 52 -28.67 -7.01 -25.75
CA ARG A 52 -28.76 -8.46 -25.92
C ARG A 52 -27.51 -8.98 -26.60
N GLU A 53 -27.13 -8.40 -27.74
CA GLU A 53 -25.94 -8.79 -28.50
C GLU A 53 -24.65 -8.62 -27.68
N PHE A 54 -24.51 -7.52 -26.94
CA PHE A 54 -23.39 -7.31 -26.03
C PHE A 54 -23.29 -8.42 -24.97
N ARG A 55 -24.44 -8.82 -24.40
CA ARG A 55 -24.50 -9.86 -23.37
C ARG A 55 -24.17 -11.25 -23.93
N ASP A 56 -24.48 -11.49 -25.19
CA ASP A 56 -24.18 -12.77 -25.84
C ASP A 56 -22.70 -12.87 -26.25
N ASN A 57 -21.99 -11.74 -26.36
CA ASN A 57 -20.53 -11.70 -26.50
C ASN A 57 -19.81 -12.11 -25.19
N LYS A 58 -19.41 -13.39 -25.12
CA LYS A 58 -18.72 -13.98 -23.96
C LYS A 58 -17.42 -13.27 -23.59
N VAL A 59 -16.66 -12.77 -24.57
CA VAL A 59 -15.37 -12.11 -24.34
C VAL A 59 -15.61 -10.75 -23.68
N ALA A 60 -16.52 -9.95 -24.24
CA ALA A 60 -16.89 -8.65 -23.69
C ALA A 60 -17.51 -8.76 -22.29
N MET A 61 -18.36 -9.77 -22.05
CA MET A 61 -18.95 -10.01 -20.73
C MET A 61 -17.93 -10.46 -19.69
N THR A 62 -16.97 -11.31 -20.06
CA THR A 62 -15.88 -11.72 -19.15
C THR A 62 -15.03 -10.52 -18.76
N ALA A 63 -14.65 -9.69 -19.75
CA ALA A 63 -13.94 -8.44 -19.52
C ALA A 63 -14.73 -7.48 -18.62
N PHE A 64 -16.05 -7.36 -18.83
CA PHE A 64 -16.94 -6.56 -18.00
C PHE A 64 -16.92 -7.00 -16.53
N TYR A 65 -17.03 -8.31 -16.26
CA TYR A 65 -17.00 -8.81 -14.88
C TYR A 65 -15.65 -8.60 -14.21
N ILE A 66 -14.54 -8.81 -14.93
CA ILE A 66 -13.19 -8.54 -14.40
C ILE A 66 -13.01 -7.05 -14.11
N PHE A 67 -13.40 -6.17 -15.04
CA PHE A 67 -13.34 -4.73 -14.82
C PHE A 67 -14.20 -4.30 -13.63
N LEU A 68 -15.42 -4.83 -13.49
CA LEU A 68 -16.30 -4.53 -12.37
C LEU A 68 -15.67 -4.95 -11.03
N LEU A 69 -15.05 -6.13 -10.98
CA LEU A 69 -14.33 -6.60 -9.80
C LEU A 69 -13.16 -5.66 -9.46
N ILE A 70 -12.33 -5.30 -10.44
CA ILE A 70 -11.22 -4.35 -10.24
C ILE A 70 -11.76 -3.01 -9.74
N PHE A 71 -12.80 -2.48 -10.39
CA PHE A 71 -13.42 -1.21 -10.04
C PHE A 71 -13.96 -1.22 -8.60
N LEU A 72 -14.63 -2.30 -8.19
CA LEU A 72 -15.11 -2.47 -6.81
C LEU A 72 -13.95 -2.55 -5.82
N ILE A 73 -12.91 -3.32 -6.13
CA ILE A 73 -11.72 -3.47 -5.27
C ILE A 73 -11.04 -2.11 -5.06
N VAL A 74 -10.81 -1.33 -6.11
CA VAL A 74 -10.11 -0.04 -5.98
C VAL A 74 -11.00 1.08 -5.44
N THR A 75 -12.33 0.95 -5.56
CA THR A 75 -13.26 1.93 -4.98
C THR A 75 -13.47 1.68 -3.49
N LEU A 76 -13.61 0.41 -3.08
CA LEU A 76 -13.89 0.02 -1.70
C LEU A 76 -12.61 -0.18 -0.88
N GLY A 77 -11.54 -0.66 -1.50
CA GLY A 77 -10.25 -0.95 -0.86
C GLY A 77 -9.68 0.21 -0.05
N PRO A 78 -9.68 1.46 -0.55
CA PRO A 78 -9.24 2.63 0.20
C PRO A 78 -9.98 2.92 1.51
N PHE A 79 -11.21 2.41 1.69
CA PHE A 79 -11.92 2.54 2.97
C PHE A 79 -11.45 1.52 4.01
N VAL A 80 -10.97 0.36 3.56
CA VAL A 80 -10.40 -0.69 4.43
C VAL A 80 -8.92 -0.45 4.70
N LYS A 81 -8.21 0.09 3.71
CA LYS A 81 -6.78 0.41 3.74
C LYS A 81 -6.59 1.88 3.29
N PRO A 82 -6.93 2.84 4.16
CA PRO A 82 -6.66 4.25 3.88
C PRO A 82 -5.15 4.45 3.73
N ILE A 83 -4.78 5.36 2.83
CA ILE A 83 -3.38 5.72 2.64
C ILE A 83 -3.03 6.93 3.49
N ASP A 84 -1.99 6.80 4.29
CA ASP A 84 -1.26 7.94 4.82
C ASP A 84 -0.19 8.35 3.80
N LEU A 85 -0.27 9.59 3.33
CA LEU A 85 0.63 10.14 2.32
C LEU A 85 1.96 10.63 2.92
N SER A 86 1.99 10.90 4.22
CA SER A 86 3.21 11.25 4.96
C SER A 86 4.00 10.04 5.44
N PHE A 87 3.38 8.85 5.45
CA PHE A 87 4.02 7.64 5.96
C PHE A 87 5.27 7.27 5.16
N SER A 88 6.36 7.02 5.89
CA SER A 88 7.62 6.49 5.39
C SER A 88 8.28 5.70 6.51
N GLU A 89 8.81 4.53 6.18
CA GLU A 89 9.54 3.70 7.12
C GLU A 89 10.76 3.06 6.44
N ILE A 90 11.92 3.69 6.61
CA ILE A 90 13.15 3.30 5.92
C ILE A 90 13.62 1.91 6.35
N SER A 91 13.29 1.49 7.59
CA SER A 91 13.62 0.14 8.04
C SER A 91 12.86 -0.96 7.30
N GLN A 92 11.80 -0.59 6.57
CA GLN A 92 10.99 -1.48 5.75
C GLN A 92 11.17 -1.22 4.26
N GLN A 93 12.23 -0.54 3.83
CA GLN A 93 12.47 -0.23 2.42
C GLN A 93 12.70 -1.49 1.58
N ASN A 94 12.11 -1.53 0.39
CA ASN A 94 12.30 -2.58 -0.61
C ASN A 94 12.19 -4.01 -0.05
N VAL A 95 11.21 -4.26 0.82
CA VAL A 95 10.91 -5.59 1.36
C VAL A 95 10.12 -6.38 0.33
N ALA A 96 10.59 -7.60 0.04
CA ALA A 96 9.94 -8.48 -0.91
C ALA A 96 8.57 -9.01 -0.40
N PRO A 97 7.61 -9.31 -1.30
CA PRO A 97 6.31 -9.88 -0.96
C PRO A 97 6.39 -11.13 -0.07
N GLY A 98 5.50 -11.26 0.91
CA GLY A 98 5.32 -12.43 1.76
C GLY A 98 5.07 -12.10 3.23
N PHE A 99 4.62 -13.11 3.99
CA PHE A 99 4.24 -13.00 5.41
C PHE A 99 5.08 -13.90 6.30
N ASN A 100 6.40 -13.82 6.17
CA ASN A 100 7.33 -14.76 6.83
C ASN A 100 8.02 -14.19 8.07
N PHE A 101 7.77 -12.93 8.44
CA PHE A 101 8.52 -12.26 9.51
C PHE A 101 8.40 -12.96 10.86
N MET A 102 7.21 -13.46 11.20
CA MET A 102 6.95 -14.15 12.48
C MET A 102 6.96 -15.69 12.35
N LYS A 103 7.37 -16.24 11.20
CA LYS A 103 7.42 -17.69 10.98
C LYS A 103 8.71 -18.28 11.54
N TYR A 104 8.78 -18.35 12.86
CA TYR A 104 9.91 -18.92 13.58
C TYR A 104 9.99 -20.46 13.39
N PRO A 105 11.18 -21.08 13.50
CA PRO A 105 11.34 -22.53 13.44
C PRO A 105 10.73 -23.25 14.64
N LYS A 106 9.93 -24.29 14.40
CA LYS A 106 9.20 -25.01 15.45
C LYS A 106 10.10 -25.80 16.40
N GLU A 107 11.34 -26.03 16.01
CA GLU A 107 12.38 -26.63 16.83
C GLU A 107 12.75 -25.77 18.06
N LEU A 108 12.42 -24.47 18.06
CA LEU A 108 12.61 -23.58 19.20
C LEU A 108 11.53 -23.76 20.30
N ASP A 109 10.36 -24.33 19.98
CA ASP A 109 9.30 -24.55 20.97
C ASP A 109 9.86 -25.46 22.10
N GLY A 110 9.77 -25.00 23.35
CA GLY A 110 10.30 -25.70 24.53
C GLY A 110 11.81 -25.59 24.75
N LYS A 111 12.54 -24.91 23.86
CA LYS A 111 14.01 -24.82 23.90
C LYS A 111 14.54 -23.40 23.69
N VAL A 112 13.75 -22.35 23.90
CA VAL A 112 14.22 -20.98 23.67
C VAL A 112 15.28 -20.58 24.68
N GLN A 113 16.50 -20.32 24.20
CA GLN A 113 17.56 -19.70 25.00
C GLN A 113 17.51 -18.18 24.86
N ASP A 114 17.54 -17.68 23.62
CA ASP A 114 17.54 -16.24 23.33
C ASP A 114 16.93 -15.97 21.93
N ILE A 115 16.28 -14.81 21.73
CA ILE A 115 15.69 -14.36 20.46
C ILE A 115 15.92 -12.86 20.33
N ASP A 116 16.38 -12.43 19.16
CA ASP A 116 16.44 -11.01 18.83
C ASP A 116 15.87 -10.72 17.43
N VAL A 117 15.35 -9.51 17.25
CA VAL A 117 14.48 -9.15 16.12
C VAL A 117 15.06 -7.97 15.35
N GLY A 118 15.57 -8.23 14.15
CA GLY A 118 15.89 -7.17 13.20
C GLY A 118 14.67 -6.65 12.42
N PRO A 119 14.87 -5.66 11.53
CA PRO A 119 13.76 -5.03 10.80
C PRO A 119 12.98 -5.98 9.90
N THR A 120 13.67 -6.91 9.23
CA THR A 120 13.05 -7.80 8.24
C THR A 120 13.27 -9.28 8.54
N PHE A 121 14.16 -9.61 9.48
CA PHE A 121 14.51 -10.96 9.88
C PHE A 121 14.66 -11.02 11.39
N SER A 122 14.62 -12.22 11.95
CA SER A 122 14.88 -12.47 13.37
C SER A 122 15.90 -13.59 13.49
N VAL A 123 16.65 -13.56 14.58
CA VAL A 123 17.59 -14.59 14.99
C VAL A 123 17.15 -15.17 16.33
N GLY A 124 17.39 -16.45 16.53
CA GLY A 124 17.16 -17.09 17.81
C GLY A 124 18.11 -18.25 18.01
N VAL A 125 18.32 -18.63 19.25
CA VAL A 125 19.17 -19.75 19.63
C VAL A 125 18.41 -20.66 20.58
N ASP A 126 18.54 -21.97 20.37
CA ASP A 126 17.97 -22.95 21.28
C ASP A 126 18.89 -23.24 22.48
N THR A 127 18.38 -23.93 23.50
CA THR A 127 19.14 -24.33 24.70
C THR A 127 20.31 -25.28 24.40
N ASP A 128 20.30 -25.92 23.22
CA ASP A 128 21.39 -26.77 22.72
C ASP A 128 22.47 -25.94 22.01
N GLY A 129 22.26 -24.62 21.86
CA GLY A 129 23.18 -23.64 21.29
C GLY A 129 23.14 -23.52 19.78
N LYS A 130 22.10 -24.06 19.12
CA LYS A 130 21.93 -23.97 17.68
C LYS A 130 21.23 -22.68 17.29
N VAL A 131 21.81 -21.97 16.33
CA VAL A 131 21.30 -20.70 15.82
C VAL A 131 20.30 -20.91 14.68
N TYR A 132 19.23 -20.12 14.71
CA TYR A 132 18.15 -20.09 13.75
C TYR A 132 17.94 -18.67 13.23
N VAL A 133 17.71 -18.53 11.92
CA VAL A 133 17.37 -17.24 11.30
C VAL A 133 16.14 -17.42 10.41
N TRP A 134 15.16 -16.52 10.57
CA TRP A 134 13.90 -16.53 9.81
C TRP A 134 13.45 -15.11 9.39
N GLY A 135 12.34 -15.02 8.64
CA GLY A 135 11.88 -13.77 8.03
C GLY A 135 12.40 -13.57 6.60
N LYS A 136 12.73 -12.33 6.26
CA LYS A 136 13.38 -11.93 5.00
C LYS A 136 14.85 -11.65 5.28
N THR A 137 15.65 -12.68 5.09
CA THR A 137 17.07 -12.75 5.51
C THR A 137 18.05 -12.21 4.47
N ARG A 138 17.57 -11.90 3.26
CA ARG A 138 18.38 -11.25 2.22
C ARG A 138 18.36 -9.74 2.44
N VAL A 139 19.45 -9.21 2.97
CA VAL A 139 19.62 -7.80 3.33
C VAL A 139 20.25 -6.97 2.19
N SER A 140 20.96 -7.64 1.26
CA SER A 140 21.47 -7.00 0.03
C SER A 140 21.38 -7.95 -1.17
N ARG A 141 21.83 -7.51 -2.35
CA ARG A 141 21.87 -8.38 -3.54
C ARG A 141 22.75 -9.61 -3.33
N THR A 142 23.84 -9.47 -2.57
CA THR A 142 24.86 -10.51 -2.37
C THR A 142 24.79 -11.14 -1.00
N ILE A 143 24.19 -10.46 -0.01
CA ILE A 143 24.22 -10.86 1.39
C ILE A 143 22.88 -11.47 1.81
N ASP A 144 22.94 -12.68 2.33
CA ASP A 144 21.82 -13.40 2.94
C ASP A 144 22.26 -13.91 4.31
N VAL A 145 21.84 -13.23 5.38
CA VAL A 145 22.33 -13.49 6.75
C VAL A 145 22.05 -14.93 7.20
N LYS A 146 21.06 -15.61 6.61
CA LYS A 146 20.80 -17.02 6.92
C LYS A 146 21.80 -17.98 6.27
N LYS A 147 22.37 -17.61 5.11
CA LYS A 147 23.35 -18.44 4.39
C LYS A 147 24.77 -18.22 4.86
N GLU A 148 25.02 -17.09 5.52
CA GLU A 148 26.32 -16.66 6.00
C GLU A 148 26.58 -17.01 7.46
N ILE A 149 25.67 -17.75 8.10
CA ILE A 149 25.84 -18.23 9.48
C ILE A 149 27.20 -18.95 9.59
N PRO A 150 28.11 -18.50 10.48
CA PRO A 150 29.41 -19.13 10.66
C PRO A 150 29.29 -20.60 11.05
N LYS A 151 30.22 -21.41 10.55
CA LYS A 151 30.35 -22.83 10.95
C LYS A 151 31.14 -22.90 12.25
N ASP A 152 30.91 -23.97 13.02
CA ASP A 152 31.70 -24.33 14.20
C ASP A 152 31.73 -23.23 15.29
N MET A 153 30.55 -22.64 15.58
CA MET A 153 30.42 -21.63 16.64
C MET A 153 30.45 -22.20 18.07
N GLY A 154 30.41 -23.52 18.23
CA GLY A 154 30.16 -24.16 19.52
C GLY A 154 28.73 -23.89 20.00
N LYS A 155 28.51 -23.94 21.31
CA LYS A 155 27.20 -23.68 21.91
C LYS A 155 26.96 -22.17 22.04
N VAL A 156 26.14 -21.62 21.16
CA VAL A 156 25.74 -20.20 21.22
C VAL A 156 24.78 -19.98 22.39
N VAL A 157 24.95 -18.88 23.14
CA VAL A 157 24.13 -18.57 24.33
C VAL A 157 23.37 -17.25 24.23
N LYS A 158 23.84 -16.32 23.39
CA LYS A 158 23.22 -15.01 23.13
C LYS A 158 23.33 -14.65 21.64
N VAL A 159 22.34 -13.93 21.13
CA VAL A 159 22.31 -13.43 19.75
C VAL A 159 21.79 -11.99 19.71
N ALA A 160 22.29 -11.18 18.78
CA ALA A 160 21.76 -9.84 18.53
C ALA A 160 21.58 -9.60 17.02
N ALA A 161 20.41 -9.14 16.60
CA ALA A 161 20.05 -8.86 15.21
C ALA A 161 20.00 -7.36 14.95
N GLY A 162 21.02 -6.86 14.25
CA GLY A 162 21.03 -5.50 13.76
C GLY A 162 20.19 -5.30 12.51
N PHE A 163 20.34 -4.15 11.88
CA PHE A 163 19.60 -3.83 10.66
C PHE A 163 19.91 -4.76 9.49
N ASP A 164 21.20 -5.08 9.32
CA ASP A 164 21.71 -5.84 8.18
C ASP A 164 22.83 -6.83 8.55
N HIS A 165 23.04 -7.07 9.85
CA HIS A 165 24.05 -7.97 10.40
C HIS A 165 23.56 -8.66 11.68
N VAL A 166 24.32 -9.66 12.14
CA VAL A 166 24.01 -10.44 13.33
C VAL A 166 25.28 -10.62 14.15
N LEU A 167 25.15 -10.55 15.47
CA LEU A 167 26.15 -10.96 16.45
C LEU A 167 25.70 -12.23 17.16
N ALA A 168 26.64 -13.09 17.54
CA ALA A 168 26.39 -14.25 18.38
C ALA A 168 27.55 -14.45 19.37
N LEU A 169 27.22 -14.78 20.61
CA LEU A 169 28.18 -15.09 21.67
C LEU A 169 28.02 -16.55 22.09
N ASN A 170 29.12 -17.29 22.15
CA ASN A 170 29.12 -18.67 22.62
C ASN A 170 29.46 -18.80 24.12
N GLU A 171 29.25 -19.99 24.68
CA GLU A 171 29.52 -20.28 26.10
C GLU A 171 30.98 -20.13 26.51
N GLU A 172 31.91 -20.11 25.54
CA GLU A 172 33.35 -19.92 25.74
C GLU A 172 33.75 -18.43 25.75
N GLY A 173 32.78 -17.52 25.57
CA GLY A 173 33.02 -16.07 25.50
C GLY A 173 33.53 -15.60 24.14
N LYS A 174 33.46 -16.43 23.10
CA LYS A 174 33.88 -16.06 21.73
C LYS A 174 32.73 -15.40 20.98
N LEU A 175 33.04 -14.25 20.38
CA LEU A 175 32.11 -13.46 19.57
C LEU A 175 32.18 -13.85 18.09
N PHE A 176 31.02 -13.91 17.45
CA PHE A 176 30.86 -14.13 16.02
C PHE A 176 29.99 -13.02 15.43
N ALA A 177 30.33 -12.56 14.24
CA ALA A 177 29.59 -11.53 13.53
C ALA A 177 29.52 -11.85 12.04
N TRP A 178 28.36 -11.64 11.41
CA TRP A 178 28.19 -11.86 9.97
C TRP A 178 27.07 -11.00 9.37
N GLY A 179 27.04 -10.88 8.05
CA GLY A 179 26.13 -10.02 7.31
C GLY A 179 26.85 -8.85 6.65
N SER A 180 26.22 -7.68 6.64
CA SER A 180 26.79 -6.47 6.06
C SER A 180 27.98 -5.96 6.88
N ASP A 181 29.11 -5.73 6.22
CA ASP A 181 30.31 -5.15 6.86
C ASP A 181 30.69 -3.78 6.26
N ARG A 182 29.72 -3.10 5.63
CA ARG A 182 29.98 -1.86 4.88
C ARG A 182 30.52 -0.72 5.75
N GLN A 183 30.24 -0.76 7.04
CA GLN A 183 30.68 0.20 8.03
C GLN A 183 31.56 -0.44 9.11
N MET A 184 32.10 -1.63 8.86
CA MET A 184 32.90 -2.43 9.82
C MET A 184 32.09 -2.96 11.01
N GLN A 185 30.76 -3.07 10.90
CA GLN A 185 29.90 -3.53 12.00
C GLN A 185 30.03 -5.03 12.31
N THR A 186 30.67 -5.81 11.43
CA THR A 186 31.00 -7.23 11.69
C THR A 186 32.50 -7.47 11.88
N SER A 187 33.32 -6.43 11.70
CA SER A 187 34.76 -6.46 11.95
C SER A 187 35.04 -6.35 13.45
N ILE A 188 35.03 -7.48 14.15
CA ILE A 188 35.29 -7.56 15.60
C ILE A 188 36.72 -7.10 15.92
N PRO A 189 36.91 -6.05 16.73
CA PRO A 189 38.25 -5.60 17.11
C PRO A 189 38.99 -6.58 18.03
N ASP A 190 40.29 -6.81 17.77
CA ASP A 190 41.11 -7.78 18.51
C ASP A 190 41.20 -7.49 20.01
N TYR A 191 41.12 -6.21 20.40
CA TYR A 191 41.23 -5.81 21.81
C TYR A 191 40.07 -6.32 22.67
N ILE A 192 38.93 -6.70 22.08
CA ILE A 192 37.80 -7.29 22.80
C ILE A 192 38.18 -8.67 23.39
N TYR A 193 39.12 -9.40 22.76
CA TYR A 193 39.61 -10.66 23.32
C TYR A 193 40.71 -10.46 24.38
N MET A 194 41.15 -9.23 24.58
CA MET A 194 42.11 -8.84 25.62
C MET A 194 41.43 -8.19 26.83
N SER A 195 40.12 -7.90 26.73
CA SER A 195 39.32 -7.32 27.81
C SER A 195 38.79 -8.39 28.77
N SER A 196 38.07 -7.93 29.80
CA SER A 196 37.25 -8.80 30.67
C SER A 196 36.24 -9.61 29.84
N PRO A 197 35.78 -10.78 30.34
CA PRO A 197 34.77 -11.58 29.65
C PRO A 197 33.55 -10.77 29.20
N ILE A 198 32.97 -11.17 28.06
CA ILE A 198 31.80 -10.51 27.49
C ILE A 198 30.57 -10.89 28.32
N LYS A 199 29.86 -9.87 28.80
CA LYS A 199 28.59 -9.99 29.50
C LYS A 199 27.42 -9.98 28.53
N ASP A 200 27.42 -9.02 27.60
CA ASP A 200 26.30 -8.83 26.66
C ASP A 200 26.72 -8.27 25.31
N ILE A 201 25.85 -8.43 24.31
CA ILE A 201 26.06 -8.04 22.92
C ILE A 201 24.82 -7.34 22.36
N TYR A 202 25.03 -6.32 21.54
CA TYR A 202 23.95 -5.52 20.96
C TYR A 202 24.29 -5.16 19.51
N ALA A 203 23.28 -5.17 18.64
CA ALA A 203 23.44 -4.88 17.22
C ALA A 203 22.44 -3.79 16.79
N GLY A 204 22.95 -2.62 16.39
CA GLY A 204 22.13 -1.47 16.01
C GLY A 204 21.93 -1.32 14.50
N TYR A 205 21.71 -0.07 14.04
CA TYR A 205 21.44 0.22 12.63
C TYR A 205 22.62 -0.17 11.71
N GLN A 206 23.85 0.16 12.10
CA GLN A 206 25.08 -0.22 11.39
C GLN A 206 26.27 -0.25 12.36
N ASN A 207 26.00 -0.63 13.60
CA ASN A 207 26.98 -0.70 14.67
C ASN A 207 26.75 -1.94 15.51
N SER A 208 27.76 -2.27 16.28
CA SER A 208 27.81 -3.40 17.17
C SER A 208 28.42 -2.94 18.48
N VAL A 209 27.85 -3.41 19.58
CA VAL A 209 28.30 -3.02 20.92
C VAL A 209 28.48 -4.28 21.76
N VAL A 210 29.59 -4.33 22.49
CA VAL A 210 29.93 -5.40 23.42
C VAL A 210 30.06 -4.78 24.80
N LEU A 211 29.38 -5.36 25.78
CA LEU A 211 29.48 -5.00 27.19
C LEU A 211 30.24 -6.10 27.92
N THR A 212 31.29 -5.75 28.66
CA THR A 212 32.08 -6.70 29.45
C THR A 212 31.58 -6.81 30.89
N GLU A 213 31.95 -7.89 31.59
CA GLU A 213 31.56 -8.13 32.99
C GLU A 213 32.02 -7.06 33.98
N ASP A 214 33.17 -6.42 33.70
CA ASP A 214 33.71 -5.31 34.49
C ASP A 214 33.12 -3.94 34.10
N GLY A 215 32.13 -3.92 33.20
CA GLY A 215 31.33 -2.74 32.87
C GLY A 215 31.97 -1.79 31.86
N TYR A 216 32.85 -2.28 30.99
CA TYR A 216 33.35 -1.55 29.83
C TYR A 216 32.46 -1.77 28.60
N VAL A 217 32.24 -0.69 27.85
CA VAL A 217 31.44 -0.69 26.62
C VAL A 217 32.37 -0.52 25.43
N HIS A 218 32.34 -1.49 24.51
CA HIS A 218 33.11 -1.49 23.27
C HIS A 218 32.15 -1.32 22.08
N TYR A 219 32.18 -0.15 21.46
CA TYR A 219 31.36 0.20 20.30
C TYR A 219 32.21 0.13 19.02
N PHE A 220 31.72 -0.53 17.98
CA PHE A 220 32.37 -0.59 16.67
C PHE A 220 31.35 -0.60 15.53
N GLY A 221 31.82 -0.35 14.31
CA GLY A 221 30.99 -0.12 13.15
C GLY A 221 30.86 1.37 12.82
N ASN A 222 29.65 1.83 12.46
CA ASN A 222 29.40 3.23 12.14
C ASN A 222 29.32 4.10 13.41
N ALA A 223 30.43 4.77 13.73
CA ALA A 223 30.51 5.72 14.85
C ALA A 223 29.70 7.02 14.66
N MET A 224 29.14 7.27 13.47
CA MET A 224 28.33 8.47 13.19
C MET A 224 26.83 8.23 13.37
N ASN A 225 26.39 6.98 13.59
CA ASN A 225 24.97 6.68 13.75
C ASN A 225 24.46 7.05 15.14
N ASN A 226 25.10 6.54 16.18
CA ASN A 226 24.79 6.92 17.56
C ASN A 226 25.77 7.98 18.05
N ASP A 227 25.27 8.95 18.80
CA ASP A 227 26.11 9.76 19.68
C ASP A 227 26.61 8.88 20.83
N TYR A 228 27.80 8.33 20.62
CA TYR A 228 28.54 7.53 21.60
C TYR A 228 29.94 8.10 21.74
N TYR A 229 30.37 8.26 22.98
CA TYR A 229 31.70 8.74 23.31
C TYR A 229 32.47 7.70 24.09
N GLU A 230 33.45 7.08 23.42
CA GLU A 230 34.24 5.98 23.96
C GLU A 230 34.91 6.29 25.32
N PHE A 231 35.28 7.56 25.55
CA PHE A 231 35.94 8.01 26.78
C PHE A 231 35.00 8.65 27.80
N HIS A 232 33.69 8.33 27.77
CA HIS A 232 32.76 8.79 28.78
C HIS A 232 33.19 8.36 30.20
N PRO A 233 32.85 9.11 31.26
CA PRO A 233 33.35 8.85 32.62
C PRO A 233 32.83 7.55 33.25
N TYR A 234 31.81 6.92 32.66
CA TYR A 234 31.13 5.73 33.18
C TYR A 234 31.74 4.38 32.75
N GLN A 235 32.87 4.38 32.00
CA GLN A 235 33.55 3.12 31.67
C GLN A 235 33.95 2.39 32.96
N GLY A 236 33.73 1.07 33.00
CA GLY A 236 33.94 0.24 34.19
C GLY A 236 32.82 0.30 35.22
N GLN A 237 31.70 0.95 34.92
CA GLN A 237 30.55 1.11 35.82
C GLN A 237 29.25 0.58 35.23
N ILE A 238 29.23 0.18 33.95
CA ILE A 238 28.01 -0.14 33.20
C ILE A 238 27.54 -1.57 33.46
N LYS A 239 26.30 -1.72 33.92
CA LYS A 239 25.58 -2.99 34.07
C LYS A 239 24.85 -3.40 32.79
N GLN A 240 24.23 -2.48 32.07
CA GLN A 240 23.42 -2.76 30.88
C GLN A 240 23.42 -1.55 29.97
N ILE A 241 23.16 -1.74 28.68
CA ILE A 241 22.93 -0.63 27.75
C ILE A 241 21.60 -0.77 27.01
N ALA A 242 21.11 0.33 26.49
CA ALA A 242 19.99 0.38 25.55
C ALA A 242 20.36 1.27 24.35
N LEU A 243 20.11 0.77 23.14
CA LEU A 243 20.43 1.44 21.88
C LEU A 243 19.17 2.04 21.26
N THR A 244 19.21 3.35 21.01
CA THR A 244 18.24 4.00 20.12
C THR A 244 18.81 4.10 18.70
N ALA A 245 18.11 4.75 17.77
CA ALA A 245 18.65 4.97 16.43
C ALA A 245 19.86 5.92 16.42
N ASP A 246 19.98 6.81 17.41
CA ASP A 246 20.96 7.92 17.44
C ASP A 246 21.62 8.18 18.81
N ALA A 247 21.34 7.39 19.84
CA ALA A 247 21.93 7.51 21.18
C ALA A 247 22.15 6.16 21.88
N VAL A 248 23.07 6.15 22.84
CA VAL A 248 23.38 5.01 23.73
C VAL A 248 23.16 5.41 25.18
N ILE A 249 22.37 4.62 25.90
CA ILE A 249 22.09 4.80 27.32
C ILE A 249 22.70 3.64 28.09
N GLY A 250 23.33 3.95 29.22
CA GLY A 250 23.83 2.96 30.17
C GLY A 250 23.00 2.94 31.44
N LEU A 251 22.88 1.76 32.03
CA LEU A 251 22.48 1.56 33.43
C LEU A 251 23.74 1.12 34.18
N THR A 252 24.10 1.80 35.25
CA THR A 252 25.28 1.48 36.05
C THR A 252 25.00 0.37 37.08
N PHE A 253 26.05 -0.18 37.69
CA PHE A 253 25.91 -1.22 38.73
C PHE A 253 25.18 -0.75 39.99
N ASP A 254 25.22 0.55 40.29
CA ASP A 254 24.53 1.18 41.42
C ASP A 254 23.10 1.68 41.09
N GLY A 255 22.61 1.39 39.87
CA GLY A 255 21.23 1.67 39.48
C GLY A 255 20.99 3.09 38.94
N GLU A 256 22.05 3.81 38.54
CA GLU A 256 21.97 5.10 37.88
C GLU A 256 21.84 4.94 36.35
N VAL A 257 20.98 5.74 35.73
CA VAL A 257 20.85 5.80 34.27
C VAL A 257 21.74 6.94 33.75
N VAL A 258 22.60 6.63 32.80
CA VAL A 258 23.63 7.53 32.29
C VAL A 258 23.60 7.63 30.76
N TYR A 259 23.88 8.83 30.24
CA TYR A 259 24.00 9.08 28.82
C TYR A 259 25.45 8.85 28.38
N LEU A 260 25.68 7.98 27.39
CA LEU A 260 27.03 7.60 26.95
C LEU A 260 27.54 8.43 25.75
N GLY A 261 26.81 9.46 25.34
CA GLY A 261 27.20 10.41 24.29
C GLY A 261 27.71 11.75 24.84
N LEU A 262 27.91 12.73 23.96
CA LEU A 262 28.38 14.07 24.32
C LEU A 262 27.36 15.19 24.08
N MET A 263 26.35 14.96 23.24
CA MET A 263 25.44 16.01 22.81
C MET A 263 24.33 16.25 23.84
N ASP A 264 24.04 17.52 24.12
CA ASP A 264 22.83 17.92 24.83
C ASP A 264 21.63 17.78 23.88
N ASN A 265 20.79 16.79 24.14
CA ASN A 265 19.63 16.45 23.32
C ASN A 265 18.49 15.90 24.19
N SER A 266 17.40 15.46 23.56
CA SER A 266 16.21 14.95 24.27
C SER A 266 16.49 13.74 25.18
N TYR A 267 17.52 12.95 24.92
CA TYR A 267 17.89 11.78 25.73
C TYR A 267 18.60 12.15 27.03
N THR A 268 19.23 13.34 27.09
CA THR A 268 19.85 13.87 28.31
C THR A 268 18.83 14.42 29.32
N LYS A 269 17.58 14.65 28.89
CA LYS A 269 16.48 15.16 29.72
C LYS A 269 15.82 14.04 30.53
N MET A 270 16.62 13.38 31.37
CA MET A 270 16.18 12.23 32.15
C MET A 270 15.16 12.64 33.23
N PRO A 271 14.14 11.82 33.49
CA PRO A 271 13.21 12.05 34.60
C PRO A 271 13.93 12.07 35.95
N GLU A 272 13.56 13.01 36.83
CA GLU A 272 14.05 13.02 38.20
C GLU A 272 13.33 11.98 39.07
N ASN A 273 13.98 11.54 40.16
CA ASN A 273 13.40 10.65 41.17
C ASN A 273 12.94 9.29 40.63
N MET A 274 13.73 8.68 39.73
CA MET A 274 13.45 7.33 39.22
C MET A 274 13.60 6.23 40.30
N GLY A 275 14.28 6.53 41.41
CA GLY A 275 14.61 5.53 42.42
C GLY A 275 15.73 4.62 41.94
N ASN A 276 15.73 3.38 42.41
CA ASN A 276 16.71 2.37 42.02
C ASN A 276 16.28 1.70 40.71
N VAL A 277 16.95 2.04 39.60
CA VAL A 277 16.64 1.49 38.28
C VAL A 277 17.23 0.09 38.16
N ILE A 278 16.41 -0.88 37.76
CA ILE A 278 16.81 -2.28 37.64
C ILE A 278 17.04 -2.72 36.20
N ASP A 279 16.37 -2.04 35.25
CA ASP A 279 16.34 -2.39 33.84
C ASP A 279 16.09 -1.15 32.94
N ILE A 280 16.59 -1.19 31.71
CA ILE A 280 16.43 -0.13 30.71
C ILE A 280 16.15 -0.71 29.31
N ALA A 281 15.27 -0.04 28.57
CA ALA A 281 14.91 -0.39 27.19
C ALA A 281 14.88 0.85 26.30
N ALA A 282 15.05 0.66 24.99
CA ALA A 282 15.04 1.76 24.03
C ALA A 282 14.16 1.43 22.83
N THR A 283 13.45 2.45 22.32
CA THR A 283 12.94 2.41 20.95
C THR A 283 13.90 3.12 20.01
N SER A 284 13.53 3.29 18.74
CA SER A 284 14.34 4.10 17.83
C SER A 284 14.48 5.57 18.26
N THR A 285 13.56 6.08 19.08
CA THR A 285 13.49 7.52 19.43
C THR A 285 13.26 7.82 20.91
N THR A 286 12.94 6.83 21.73
CA THR A 286 12.69 7.01 23.18
C THR A 286 13.45 5.99 24.01
N VAL A 287 13.58 6.27 25.30
CA VAL A 287 14.23 5.42 26.29
C VAL A 287 13.25 5.22 27.44
N ALA A 288 13.24 4.02 28.01
CA ALA A 288 12.48 3.65 29.18
C ALA A 288 13.40 3.12 30.27
N ALA A 289 13.15 3.51 31.52
CA ALA A 289 13.79 2.95 32.71
C ALA A 289 12.73 2.32 33.61
N LEU A 290 12.99 1.11 34.09
CA LEU A 290 12.16 0.37 35.03
C LEU A 290 12.84 0.34 36.40
N ASN A 291 12.13 0.79 37.43
CA ASN A 291 12.65 0.75 38.80
C ASN A 291 12.22 -0.51 39.56
N ASP A 292 12.82 -0.71 40.74
CA ASP A 292 12.53 -1.83 41.64
C ASP A 292 11.12 -1.81 42.27
N GLU A 293 10.34 -0.76 42.07
CA GLU A 293 8.92 -0.68 42.42
C GLU A 293 7.99 -1.08 41.25
N GLY A 294 8.56 -1.37 40.07
CA GLY A 294 7.80 -1.72 38.85
C GLY A 294 7.27 -0.53 38.07
N LYS A 295 7.73 0.68 38.37
CA LYS A 295 7.34 1.90 37.67
C LYS A 295 8.26 2.14 36.48
N VAL A 296 7.65 2.46 35.34
CA VAL A 296 8.35 2.76 34.08
C VAL A 296 8.38 4.27 33.85
N PHE A 297 9.55 4.79 33.50
CA PHE A 297 9.80 6.19 33.17
C PHE A 297 10.26 6.28 31.72
N VAL A 298 9.53 7.01 30.87
CA VAL A 298 9.84 7.13 29.43
C VAL A 298 10.20 8.57 29.08
N TRP A 299 11.30 8.78 28.34
CA TRP A 299 11.73 10.08 27.84
C TRP A 299 12.43 9.96 26.47
N GLY A 300 12.93 11.07 25.94
CA GLY A 300 13.53 11.14 24.60
C GLY A 300 12.65 11.90 23.61
N ASN A 301 12.71 11.50 22.34
CA ASN A 301 11.99 12.17 21.26
C ASN A 301 10.58 11.59 21.09
N ILE A 302 9.72 11.88 22.08
CA ILE A 302 8.34 11.40 22.14
C ILE A 302 7.51 12.05 21.03
N SER A 303 6.93 11.22 20.16
CA SER A 303 6.01 11.68 19.12
C SER A 303 4.65 12.05 19.71
N THR A 304 4.33 13.35 19.75
CA THR A 304 3.04 13.84 20.29
C THR A 304 1.89 13.88 19.26
N ALA A 305 2.12 13.45 18.01
CA ALA A 305 1.28 13.84 16.87
C ALA A 305 0.51 12.69 16.18
N THR A 306 0.35 11.52 16.80
CA THR A 306 -0.24 10.36 16.10
C THR A 306 -1.45 9.78 16.82
N ASP A 307 -2.47 9.44 16.03
CA ASP A 307 -3.72 8.79 16.49
C ASP A 307 -3.53 7.29 16.80
N ASP A 308 -2.33 6.73 16.57
CA ASP A 308 -2.04 5.29 16.62
C ASP A 308 -1.26 4.83 17.87
N GLY A 309 -1.06 5.73 18.84
CA GLY A 309 -0.45 5.43 20.14
C GLY A 309 0.80 6.27 20.46
N ASN A 310 1.19 6.27 21.73
CA ASN A 310 2.29 7.10 22.25
C ASN A 310 3.15 6.32 23.25
N GLU A 311 4.46 6.29 23.03
CA GLU A 311 5.43 5.55 23.86
C GLU A 311 5.49 6.07 25.31
N ALA A 312 5.16 7.34 25.55
CA ALA A 312 5.13 7.93 26.88
C ALA A 312 3.88 7.59 27.69
N GLN A 313 2.84 7.01 27.05
CA GLN A 313 1.62 6.57 27.72
C GLN A 313 1.79 5.14 28.23
N VAL A 314 2.57 4.99 29.29
CA VAL A 314 2.77 3.70 29.98
C VAL A 314 1.42 3.16 30.44
N VAL A 315 1.17 1.88 30.17
CA VAL A 315 -0.06 1.19 30.56
C VAL A 315 -0.02 0.87 32.05
N GLU A 316 -1.12 1.14 32.76
CA GLU A 316 -1.29 0.74 34.15
C GLU A 316 -1.47 -0.79 34.25
N THR A 317 -0.78 -1.41 35.21
CA THR A 317 -0.81 -2.84 35.48
C THR A 317 -1.27 -3.12 36.91
N ASP A 318 -1.99 -4.22 37.11
CA ASP A 318 -2.41 -4.67 38.44
C ASP A 318 -1.26 -5.33 39.23
N SER A 319 -0.20 -5.72 38.53
CA SER A 319 0.98 -6.40 39.05
C SER A 319 2.24 -5.67 38.67
N LYS A 320 3.29 -5.83 39.47
CA LYS A 320 4.57 -5.16 39.30
C LYS A 320 5.25 -5.59 38.00
N ILE A 321 5.72 -4.64 37.20
CA ILE A 321 6.55 -4.91 36.02
C ILE A 321 7.96 -5.34 36.47
N ILE A 322 8.51 -6.38 35.86
CA ILE A 322 9.84 -6.93 36.19
C ILE A 322 10.82 -6.97 35.03
N ASP A 323 10.33 -6.82 33.80
CA ASP A 323 11.11 -6.92 32.58
C ASP A 323 10.45 -6.04 31.51
N ILE A 324 11.27 -5.26 30.79
CA ILE A 324 10.82 -4.33 29.76
C ILE A 324 11.71 -4.42 28.52
N GLU A 325 11.08 -4.53 27.35
CA GLU A 325 11.76 -4.65 26.07
C GLU A 325 11.27 -3.57 25.10
N GLY A 326 12.19 -3.08 24.26
CA GLY A 326 11.97 -1.95 23.37
C GLY A 326 11.92 -2.37 21.90
N GLY A 327 10.82 -2.07 21.22
CA GLY A 327 10.69 -2.23 19.78
C GLY A 327 11.06 -0.96 19.01
N ARG A 328 10.66 -0.86 17.74
CA ARG A 328 10.94 0.30 16.89
C ARG A 328 10.33 1.58 17.45
N THR A 329 9.08 1.50 17.90
CA THR A 329 8.23 2.64 18.32
C THR A 329 7.22 2.22 19.39
N HIS A 330 7.51 1.13 20.10
CA HIS A 330 6.63 0.55 21.10
C HIS A 330 7.47 -0.16 22.15
N TYR A 331 6.88 -0.36 23.33
CA TYR A 331 7.46 -1.17 24.40
C TYR A 331 6.56 -2.37 24.68
N THR A 332 7.17 -3.44 25.16
CA THR A 332 6.50 -4.61 25.73
C THR A 332 7.07 -4.84 27.12
N ALA A 333 6.23 -5.17 28.10
CA ALA A 333 6.67 -5.43 29.46
C ALA A 333 5.99 -6.69 30.03
N LEU A 334 6.72 -7.37 30.91
CA LEU A 334 6.27 -8.56 31.62
C LEU A 334 6.13 -8.25 33.12
N THR A 335 5.03 -8.70 33.71
CA THR A 335 4.72 -8.51 35.13
C THR A 335 5.08 -9.74 35.96
N GLU A 336 5.21 -9.60 37.28
CA GLU A 336 5.43 -10.71 38.23
C GLU A 336 4.35 -11.80 38.16
N SER A 337 3.14 -11.44 37.72
CA SER A 337 2.04 -12.40 37.53
C SER A 337 2.14 -13.19 36.22
N GLY A 338 3.08 -12.85 35.33
CA GLY A 338 3.22 -13.42 34.00
C GLY A 338 2.26 -12.82 32.96
N GLU A 339 1.68 -11.65 33.22
CA GLU A 339 0.92 -10.87 32.24
C GLU A 339 1.88 -10.03 31.38
N VAL A 340 1.60 -9.96 30.09
CA VAL A 340 2.32 -9.11 29.12
C VAL A 340 1.45 -7.93 28.71
N VAL A 341 2.03 -6.73 28.79
CA VAL A 341 1.46 -5.49 28.28
C VAL A 341 2.34 -4.91 27.19
N ALA A 342 1.76 -4.19 26.25
CA ALA A 342 2.50 -3.47 25.21
C ALA A 342 1.82 -2.13 24.91
N TRP A 343 2.61 -1.10 24.63
CA TRP A 343 2.13 0.26 24.37
C TRP A 343 3.07 1.02 23.46
N GLY A 344 2.64 2.19 22.97
CA GLY A 344 3.33 2.93 21.92
C GLY A 344 2.60 2.87 20.59
N ARG A 345 3.30 3.15 19.49
CA ARG A 345 2.68 3.15 18.16
C ARG A 345 2.26 1.76 17.74
N ASN A 346 1.13 1.68 17.06
CA ASN A 346 0.46 0.42 16.79
C ASN A 346 0.11 0.19 15.31
N TYR A 347 0.78 0.87 14.39
CA TYR A 347 0.53 0.77 12.94
C TYR A 347 0.51 -0.68 12.39
N TYR A 348 1.35 -1.57 12.92
CA TYR A 348 1.44 -2.98 12.56
C TYR A 348 0.82 -3.94 13.59
N ASN A 349 0.03 -3.43 14.53
CA ASN A 349 -0.52 -4.16 15.69
C ASN A 349 0.55 -4.65 16.68
N GLN A 350 1.74 -4.03 16.69
CA GLN A 350 2.85 -4.42 17.54
C GLN A 350 2.63 -4.08 19.03
N ALA A 351 1.81 -3.08 19.34
CA ALA A 351 1.37 -2.76 20.71
C ALA A 351 0.05 -3.46 21.09
N SER A 352 -0.51 -4.32 20.23
CA SER A 352 -1.78 -5.02 20.48
C SER A 352 -1.56 -6.47 20.90
N VAL A 353 -1.38 -6.68 22.21
CA VAL A 353 -1.20 -8.02 22.79
C VAL A 353 -2.42 -8.91 22.47
N PRO A 354 -2.24 -10.05 21.77
CA PRO A 354 -3.34 -10.91 21.35
C PRO A 354 -3.91 -11.73 22.52
N SER A 355 -5.15 -12.20 22.38
CA SER A 355 -5.82 -13.04 23.39
C SER A 355 -5.07 -14.33 23.75
N SER A 356 -4.27 -14.87 22.83
CA SER A 356 -3.45 -16.05 23.08
C SER A 356 -2.36 -15.81 24.14
N VAL A 357 -1.83 -14.58 24.21
CA VAL A 357 -0.85 -14.16 25.21
C VAL A 357 -1.55 -13.78 26.51
N LYS A 358 -2.64 -13.01 26.45
CA LYS A 358 -3.41 -12.61 27.65
C LYS A 358 -3.98 -13.77 28.46
N GLY A 359 -4.22 -14.91 27.81
CA GLY A 359 -4.72 -16.14 28.45
C GLY A 359 -3.64 -17.10 28.90
N ALA A 360 -2.36 -16.80 28.67
CA ALA A 360 -1.22 -17.64 29.03
C ALA A 360 -0.38 -16.95 30.11
N LYS A 361 0.27 -17.75 30.95
CA LYS A 361 1.27 -17.25 31.90
C LYS A 361 2.63 -17.24 31.21
N ILE A 362 3.18 -16.05 31.03
CA ILE A 362 4.42 -15.82 30.27
C ILE A 362 5.62 -15.79 31.22
N GLU A 363 6.72 -16.41 30.81
CA GLU A 363 8.00 -16.44 31.55
C GLU A 363 9.04 -15.49 30.95
N LYS A 364 9.04 -15.33 29.63
CA LYS A 364 10.02 -14.50 28.91
C LYS A 364 9.36 -13.76 27.75
N ILE A 365 9.83 -12.55 27.50
CA ILE A 365 9.47 -11.77 26.32
C ILE A 365 10.75 -11.45 25.53
N PHE A 366 10.58 -11.27 24.21
CA PHE A 366 11.62 -10.74 23.33
C PHE A 366 10.94 -9.78 22.36
N THR A 367 11.36 -8.52 22.37
CA THR A 367 10.80 -7.48 21.53
C THR A 367 11.90 -6.64 20.95
N ASP A 368 11.96 -6.56 19.62
CA ASP A 368 12.69 -5.52 18.91
C ASP A 368 11.97 -5.25 17.56
N PHE A 369 12.26 -4.12 16.93
CA PHE A 369 11.65 -3.59 15.73
C PHE A 369 10.11 -3.68 15.73
N TYR A 370 9.50 -4.65 15.05
CA TYR A 370 8.04 -4.70 14.91
C TYR A 370 7.42 -6.01 15.36
N GLN A 371 8.21 -6.94 15.89
CA GLN A 371 7.75 -8.27 16.24
C GLN A 371 8.02 -8.50 17.71
N ASN A 372 7.05 -9.14 18.34
CA ASN A 372 7.14 -9.52 19.74
C ASN A 372 7.00 -11.04 19.83
N TYR A 373 7.78 -11.63 20.73
CA TYR A 373 7.75 -13.04 21.06
C TYR A 373 7.52 -13.15 22.56
N ALA A 374 6.60 -14.01 22.97
CA ALA A 374 6.35 -14.34 24.37
C ALA A 374 6.42 -15.85 24.55
N VAL A 375 7.19 -16.32 25.52
CA VAL A 375 7.36 -17.73 25.85
C VAL A 375 6.58 -18.04 27.10
N ASP A 376 5.61 -18.96 27.00
CA ASP A 376 4.82 -19.39 28.17
C ASP A 376 5.55 -20.44 29.04
N GLU A 377 5.03 -20.73 30.23
CA GLU A 377 5.60 -21.74 31.16
C GLU A 377 5.70 -23.16 30.58
N LYS A 378 5.02 -23.43 29.46
CA LYS A 378 5.09 -24.72 28.75
C LYS A 378 6.12 -24.67 27.61
N GLY A 379 6.79 -23.54 27.43
CA GLY A 379 7.76 -23.29 26.36
C GLY A 379 7.15 -23.00 25.00
N ASN A 380 5.84 -22.73 24.89
CA ASN A 380 5.26 -22.34 23.60
C ASN A 380 5.55 -20.87 23.30
N ILE A 381 5.87 -20.58 22.04
CA ILE A 381 6.13 -19.23 21.57
C ILE A 381 4.87 -18.62 20.95
N HIS A 382 4.45 -17.48 21.47
CA HIS A 382 3.37 -16.65 20.94
C HIS A 382 3.95 -15.42 20.26
N THR A 383 3.42 -15.04 19.09
CA THR A 383 3.97 -13.91 18.31
C THR A 383 2.89 -12.93 17.86
N TRP A 384 3.22 -11.64 17.83
CA TRP A 384 2.38 -10.59 17.26
C TRP A 384 3.20 -9.41 16.72
N GLY A 385 2.54 -8.52 15.99
CA GLY A 385 3.17 -7.40 15.29
C GLY A 385 3.22 -7.58 13.77
N LEU A 386 4.30 -7.10 13.13
CA LEU A 386 4.42 -7.07 11.68
C LEU A 386 4.65 -8.46 11.08
N LYS A 387 3.69 -8.92 10.27
CA LYS A 387 3.76 -10.24 9.60
C LYS A 387 4.57 -10.22 8.30
N GLY A 388 4.67 -9.05 7.66
CA GLY A 388 5.18 -8.84 6.31
C GLY A 388 4.13 -8.16 5.41
N TYR A 389 4.36 -8.19 4.09
CA TYR A 389 3.59 -7.40 3.11
C TYR A 389 3.09 -8.27 1.96
N LEU A 390 1.82 -8.11 1.58
CA LEU A 390 1.21 -8.92 0.50
C LEU A 390 1.96 -8.73 -0.82
N PHE A 391 2.24 -7.48 -1.20
CA PHE A 391 2.92 -7.10 -2.45
C PHE A 391 4.28 -6.43 -2.22
N GLY A 392 4.83 -6.54 -1.02
CA GLY A 392 6.10 -5.91 -0.65
C GLY A 392 5.97 -4.40 -0.41
N THR A 393 7.11 -3.74 -0.26
CA THR A 393 7.20 -2.29 -0.05
C THR A 393 8.06 -1.61 -1.12
N ASP A 394 7.90 -0.29 -1.22
CA ASP A 394 8.74 0.57 -2.06
C ASP A 394 10.00 1.06 -1.32
N ASP A 395 10.74 1.99 -1.94
CA ASP A 395 11.96 2.60 -1.40
C ASP A 395 11.77 3.45 -0.15
N LEU A 396 10.54 3.83 0.17
CA LEU A 396 10.20 4.53 1.40
C LEU A 396 9.52 3.60 2.42
N GLY A 397 9.53 2.29 2.18
CA GLY A 397 8.91 1.29 3.04
C GLY A 397 7.39 1.32 3.05
N ARG A 398 6.76 1.96 2.07
CA ARG A 398 5.30 2.04 1.98
C ARG A 398 4.75 0.77 1.36
N ASP A 399 3.65 0.26 1.91
CA ASP A 399 2.99 -0.95 1.42
C ASP A 399 2.45 -0.77 -0.03
N ILE A 400 2.98 -1.57 -0.95
CA ILE A 400 2.60 -1.52 -2.37
C ILE A 400 1.14 -1.95 -2.56
N PHE A 401 0.60 -2.85 -1.73
CA PHE A 401 -0.79 -3.25 -1.85
C PHE A 401 -1.73 -2.08 -1.54
N THR A 402 -1.51 -1.39 -0.43
CA THR A 402 -2.26 -0.17 -0.08
C THR A 402 -2.12 0.91 -1.17
N ARG A 403 -0.92 1.11 -1.72
CA ARG A 403 -0.69 2.04 -2.84
C ARG A 403 -1.41 1.61 -4.13
N LEU A 404 -1.48 0.32 -4.43
CA LEU A 404 -2.14 -0.22 -5.62
C LEU A 404 -3.65 0.06 -5.60
N LEU A 405 -4.30 -0.10 -4.44
CA LEU A 405 -5.73 0.16 -4.25
C LEU A 405 -6.04 1.65 -4.40
N ASN A 406 -5.31 2.49 -3.66
CA ASN A 406 -5.50 3.94 -3.68
C ASN A 406 -5.10 4.56 -5.03
N GLY A 407 -4.05 4.04 -5.65
CA GLY A 407 -3.59 4.47 -6.98
C GLY A 407 -4.51 4.06 -8.11
N GLY A 408 -5.12 2.88 -8.03
CA GLY A 408 -6.13 2.44 -8.98
C GLY A 408 -7.37 3.33 -8.97
N ARG A 409 -7.84 3.73 -7.78
CA ARG A 409 -8.92 4.71 -7.63
C ARG A 409 -8.59 6.02 -8.35
N LEU A 410 -7.36 6.51 -8.16
CA LEU A 410 -6.94 7.78 -8.75
C LEU A 410 -6.79 7.70 -10.27
N THR A 411 -6.14 6.66 -10.80
CA THR A 411 -5.98 6.43 -12.26
C THR A 411 -7.33 6.30 -12.97
N ILE A 412 -8.26 5.50 -12.42
CA ILE A 412 -9.62 5.36 -12.98
C ILE A 412 -10.37 6.69 -12.93
N THR A 413 -10.27 7.44 -11.83
CA THR A 413 -10.94 8.75 -11.70
C THR A 413 -10.39 9.75 -12.71
N ILE A 414 -9.06 9.83 -12.90
CA ILE A 414 -8.45 10.75 -13.86
C ILE A 414 -8.91 10.43 -15.29
N GLY A 415 -8.86 9.16 -15.69
CA GLY A 415 -9.33 8.75 -17.01
C GLY A 415 -10.82 9.07 -17.22
N ALA A 416 -11.66 8.81 -16.21
CA ALA A 416 -13.10 9.02 -16.33
C ALA A 416 -13.45 10.52 -16.47
N VAL A 417 -12.86 11.38 -15.64
CA VAL A 417 -13.09 12.82 -15.71
C VAL A 417 -12.58 13.40 -17.04
N ALA A 418 -11.39 12.99 -17.48
CA ALA A 418 -10.83 13.44 -18.76
C ALA A 418 -11.74 13.06 -19.94
N VAL A 419 -12.24 11.83 -19.98
CA VAL A 419 -13.18 11.39 -21.01
C VAL A 419 -14.52 12.10 -20.94
N ILE A 420 -15.05 12.38 -19.76
CA ILE A 420 -16.31 13.14 -19.63
C ILE A 420 -16.14 14.54 -20.24
N ILE A 421 -15.06 15.25 -19.90
CA ILE A 421 -14.74 16.57 -20.47
C ILE A 421 -14.61 16.49 -21.99
N SER A 422 -13.80 15.54 -22.46
CA SER A 422 -13.53 15.30 -23.89
C SER A 422 -14.81 14.97 -24.66
N THR A 423 -15.68 14.14 -24.06
CA THR A 423 -16.95 13.73 -24.64
C THR A 423 -17.91 14.90 -24.77
N ILE A 424 -18.05 15.72 -23.72
CA ILE A 424 -18.92 16.91 -23.75
C ILE A 424 -18.48 17.86 -24.87
N ILE A 425 -17.19 18.18 -24.94
CA ILE A 425 -16.65 19.09 -25.95
C ILE A 425 -16.83 18.49 -27.35
N GLY A 426 -16.46 17.22 -27.53
CA GLY A 426 -16.55 16.52 -28.80
C GLY A 426 -17.99 16.43 -29.33
N VAL A 427 -18.95 16.11 -28.47
CA VAL A 427 -20.36 16.00 -28.83
C VAL A 427 -20.95 17.37 -29.17
N VAL A 428 -20.67 18.41 -28.36
CA VAL A 428 -21.18 19.77 -28.59
C VAL A 428 -20.62 20.33 -29.90
N ILE A 429 -19.29 20.34 -30.07
CA ILE A 429 -18.65 20.89 -31.25
C ILE A 429 -19.04 20.05 -32.49
N GLY A 430 -19.00 18.73 -32.40
CA GLY A 430 -19.34 17.84 -33.53
C GLY A 430 -20.78 18.02 -34.00
N SER A 431 -21.72 18.16 -33.06
CA SER A 431 -23.13 18.37 -33.39
C SER A 431 -23.39 19.73 -34.02
N LEU A 432 -22.76 20.79 -33.49
CA LEU A 432 -22.86 22.13 -34.06
C LEU A 432 -22.27 22.19 -35.48
N SER A 433 -21.06 21.65 -35.65
CA SER A 433 -20.35 21.58 -36.92
C SER A 433 -21.14 20.80 -37.97
N GLY A 434 -21.62 19.60 -37.62
CA GLY A 434 -22.35 18.73 -38.54
C GLY A 434 -23.75 19.23 -38.90
N TYR A 435 -24.48 19.81 -37.94
CA TYR A 435 -25.85 20.25 -38.20
C TYR A 435 -25.91 21.55 -39.01
N PHE A 436 -25.17 22.58 -38.59
CA PHE A 436 -25.28 23.92 -39.16
C PHE A 436 -24.48 24.11 -40.46
N GLY A 437 -23.36 23.40 -40.63
CA GLY A 437 -22.52 23.52 -41.83
C GLY A 437 -21.94 24.93 -42.06
N GLY A 438 -21.45 25.18 -43.28
CA GLY A 438 -21.05 26.51 -43.75
C GLY A 438 -19.88 27.14 -42.96
N ARG A 439 -19.99 28.44 -42.67
CA ARG A 439 -18.93 29.20 -41.97
C ARG A 439 -18.67 28.71 -40.54
N LEU A 440 -19.72 28.30 -39.82
CA LEU A 440 -19.59 27.78 -38.46
C LEU A 440 -18.79 26.48 -38.46
N ASP A 441 -19.12 25.57 -39.37
CA ASP A 441 -18.37 24.32 -39.56
C ASP A 441 -16.90 24.59 -39.90
N MET A 442 -16.64 25.51 -40.84
CA MET A 442 -15.28 25.89 -41.22
C MET A 442 -14.45 26.39 -40.03
N VAL A 443 -14.98 27.30 -39.21
CA VAL A 443 -14.28 27.83 -38.03
C VAL A 443 -14.02 26.73 -37.00
N LEU A 444 -15.04 25.92 -36.69
CA LEU A 444 -14.90 24.83 -35.71
C LEU A 444 -13.90 23.78 -36.18
N GLN A 445 -13.88 23.41 -37.47
CA GLN A 445 -12.88 22.50 -38.01
C GLN A 445 -11.46 23.07 -37.90
N ARG A 446 -11.24 24.37 -38.16
CA ARG A 446 -9.92 24.99 -37.98
C ARG A 446 -9.43 24.91 -36.53
N ILE A 447 -10.31 25.18 -35.56
CA ILE A 447 -9.97 25.06 -34.14
C ILE A 447 -9.62 23.60 -33.80
N SER A 448 -10.42 22.63 -34.25
CA SER A 448 -10.15 21.21 -34.05
C SER A 448 -8.82 20.77 -34.68
N GLU A 449 -8.52 21.22 -35.89
CA GLU A 449 -7.27 20.93 -36.60
C GLU A 449 -6.07 21.52 -35.87
N MET A 450 -6.18 22.75 -35.35
CA MET A 450 -5.13 23.36 -34.53
C MET A 450 -4.83 22.52 -33.29
N VAL A 451 -5.86 22.10 -32.54
CA VAL A 451 -5.66 21.25 -31.35
C VAL A 451 -5.10 19.88 -31.74
N ALA A 452 -5.62 19.24 -32.79
CA ALA A 452 -5.16 17.92 -33.24
C ALA A 452 -3.75 17.93 -33.84
N SER A 453 -3.28 19.09 -34.33
CA SER A 453 -1.91 19.25 -34.85
C SER A 453 -0.85 19.29 -33.74
N LEU A 454 -1.25 19.54 -32.49
CA LEU A 454 -0.33 19.52 -31.35
C LEU A 454 0.07 18.08 -31.03
N PRO A 455 1.38 17.78 -30.91
CA PRO A 455 1.81 16.46 -30.47
C PRO A 455 1.40 16.27 -29.00
N PHE A 456 0.43 15.38 -28.77
CA PHE A 456 -0.27 15.25 -27.48
C PHE A 456 0.69 15.13 -26.29
N LEU A 457 1.58 14.13 -26.33
CA LEU A 457 2.49 13.84 -25.21
C LEU A 457 3.48 14.98 -24.96
N PRO A 458 4.25 15.47 -25.95
CA PRO A 458 5.11 16.64 -25.77
C PRO A 458 4.39 17.86 -25.21
N PHE A 459 3.21 18.19 -25.73
CA PHE A 459 2.47 19.37 -25.27
C PHE A 459 1.96 19.20 -23.84
N ALA A 460 1.44 18.02 -23.48
CA ALA A 460 1.01 17.71 -22.12
C ALA A 460 2.20 17.74 -21.13
N MET A 461 3.38 17.27 -21.53
CA MET A 461 4.61 17.34 -20.72
C MET A 461 5.04 18.80 -20.48
N ILE A 462 5.02 19.64 -21.52
CA ILE A 462 5.34 21.07 -21.41
C ILE A 462 4.38 21.76 -20.43
N LEU A 463 3.06 21.56 -20.60
CA LEU A 463 2.06 22.14 -19.71
C LEU A 463 2.24 21.69 -18.26
N SER A 464 2.52 20.39 -18.04
CA SER A 464 2.74 19.87 -16.69
C SER A 464 4.04 20.36 -16.05
N SER A 465 5.11 20.52 -16.84
CA SER A 465 6.39 21.04 -16.35
C SER A 465 6.31 22.54 -16.01
N LEU A 466 5.68 23.34 -16.86
CA LEU A 466 5.59 24.79 -16.70
C LEU A 466 4.60 25.20 -15.61
N ILE A 467 3.42 24.58 -15.60
CA ILE A 467 2.31 24.98 -14.73
C ILE A 467 2.17 24.01 -13.55
N GLY A 468 2.27 22.70 -13.81
CA GLY A 468 2.03 21.66 -12.81
C GLY A 468 3.00 21.66 -11.63
N ASN A 469 4.22 22.20 -11.79
CA ASN A 469 5.21 22.31 -10.71
C ASN A 469 4.92 23.46 -9.73
N ALA A 470 4.15 24.48 -10.15
CA ALA A 470 3.73 25.59 -9.28
C ALA A 470 2.45 25.27 -8.48
N LEU A 471 1.80 24.14 -8.77
CA LEU A 471 0.53 23.73 -8.16
C LEU A 471 0.76 22.80 -6.97
N ASN A 472 -0.14 22.86 -5.99
CA ASN A 472 -0.14 21.87 -4.92
C ASN A 472 -0.50 20.47 -5.48
N PRO A 473 -0.19 19.37 -4.77
CA PRO A 473 -0.37 18.01 -5.31
C PRO A 473 -1.81 17.70 -5.77
N LYS A 474 -2.82 18.19 -5.03
CA LYS A 474 -4.24 18.01 -5.39
C LYS A 474 -4.63 18.83 -6.63
N GLN A 475 -4.19 20.08 -6.72
CA GLN A 475 -4.41 20.94 -7.88
C GLN A 475 -3.74 20.37 -9.13
N ARG A 476 -2.56 19.78 -8.99
CA ARG A 476 -1.86 19.11 -10.11
C ARG A 476 -2.67 17.94 -10.67
N VAL A 477 -3.31 17.14 -9.81
CA VAL A 477 -4.23 16.07 -10.25
C VAL A 477 -5.40 16.65 -11.06
N TYR A 478 -6.06 17.70 -10.57
CA TYR A 478 -7.17 18.35 -11.30
C TYR A 478 -6.70 18.98 -12.62
N PHE A 479 -5.52 19.59 -12.61
CA PHE A 479 -4.91 20.15 -13.82
C PHE A 479 -4.69 19.08 -14.89
N ILE A 480 -4.14 17.91 -14.52
CA ILE A 480 -3.95 16.79 -15.44
C ILE A 480 -5.29 16.31 -16.01
N MET A 481 -6.33 16.14 -15.18
CA MET A 481 -7.67 15.77 -15.65
C MET A 481 -8.20 16.71 -16.73
N VAL A 482 -8.03 18.02 -16.52
CA VAL A 482 -8.47 19.07 -17.45
C VAL A 482 -7.63 19.04 -18.73
N VAL A 483 -6.30 18.97 -18.64
CA VAL A 483 -5.40 18.92 -19.79
C VAL A 483 -5.70 17.71 -20.67
N LEU A 484 -5.86 16.52 -20.08
CA LEU A 484 -6.18 15.31 -20.83
C LEU A 484 -7.54 15.41 -21.54
N GLY A 485 -8.55 15.99 -20.88
CA GLY A 485 -9.86 16.20 -21.48
C GLY A 485 -9.87 17.24 -22.60
N LEU A 486 -9.19 18.38 -22.40
CA LEU A 486 -9.14 19.49 -23.36
C LEU A 486 -8.32 19.18 -24.61
N LEU A 487 -7.39 18.23 -24.55
CA LEU A 487 -6.54 17.88 -25.70
C LEU A 487 -7.04 16.68 -26.49
N SER A 488 -7.98 15.88 -25.96
CA SER A 488 -8.39 14.60 -26.58
C SER A 488 -9.70 14.65 -27.38
N TRP A 489 -10.50 15.72 -27.28
CA TRP A 489 -11.82 15.82 -27.92
C TRP A 489 -11.86 15.85 -29.47
N PRO A 490 -10.82 16.28 -30.23
CA PRO A 490 -10.93 16.40 -31.69
C PRO A 490 -11.22 15.08 -32.42
N GLY A 491 -10.83 13.94 -31.85
CA GLY A 491 -11.13 12.62 -32.39
C GLY A 491 -12.64 12.33 -32.40
N LEU A 492 -13.27 12.40 -31.22
CA LEU A 492 -14.71 12.20 -31.08
C LEU A 492 -15.51 13.24 -31.86
N GLN A 493 -15.08 14.51 -31.86
CA GLN A 493 -15.77 15.57 -32.60
C GLN A 493 -15.93 15.24 -34.08
N ARG A 494 -14.88 14.69 -34.72
CA ARG A 494 -14.92 14.32 -36.14
C ARG A 494 -15.90 13.18 -36.39
N LEU A 495 -15.92 12.18 -35.52
CA LEU A 495 -16.88 11.08 -35.59
C LEU A 495 -18.33 11.56 -35.42
N VAL A 496 -18.60 12.35 -34.38
CA VAL A 496 -19.94 12.90 -34.12
C VAL A 496 -20.39 13.79 -35.28
N ARG A 497 -19.50 14.65 -35.81
CA ARG A 497 -19.80 15.48 -36.99
C ARG A 497 -20.22 14.64 -38.19
N ALA A 498 -19.47 13.58 -38.51
CA ALA A 498 -19.78 12.71 -39.63
C ALA A 498 -21.14 12.02 -39.46
N GLN A 499 -21.43 11.52 -38.26
CA GLN A 499 -22.70 10.88 -37.95
C GLN A 499 -23.87 11.87 -38.00
N VAL A 500 -23.68 13.08 -37.46
CA VAL A 500 -24.69 14.15 -37.50
C VAL A 500 -24.98 14.58 -38.94
N LEU A 501 -23.97 14.67 -39.81
CA LEU A 501 -24.17 14.97 -41.23
C LEU A 501 -25.02 13.89 -41.92
N SER A 502 -24.74 12.61 -41.68
CA SER A 502 -25.51 11.49 -42.23
C SER A 502 -26.96 11.50 -41.74
N VAL A 503 -27.15 11.67 -40.43
CA VAL A 503 -28.48 11.66 -39.80
C VAL A 503 -29.31 12.89 -40.17
N ARG A 504 -28.67 14.04 -40.40
CA ARG A 504 -29.36 15.29 -40.78
C ARG A 504 -30.16 15.16 -42.06
N GLU A 505 -29.75 14.30 -43.00
CA GLU A 505 -30.40 14.08 -44.30
C GLU A 505 -31.51 13.01 -44.25
N GLN A 506 -31.77 12.41 -43.08
CA GLN A 506 -32.82 11.40 -42.92
C GLN A 506 -34.24 12.01 -43.00
N GLU A 507 -35.20 11.25 -43.54
CA GLU A 507 -36.57 11.70 -43.81
C GLU A 507 -37.28 12.26 -42.56
N TYR A 508 -37.11 11.62 -41.40
CA TYR A 508 -37.72 12.08 -40.14
C TYR A 508 -37.14 13.42 -39.65
N VAL A 509 -35.88 13.73 -39.95
CA VAL A 509 -35.26 15.02 -39.61
C VAL A 509 -35.75 16.10 -40.57
N THR A 510 -35.89 15.78 -41.85
CA THR A 510 -36.45 16.66 -42.87
C THR A 510 -37.91 17.00 -42.54
N ALA A 511 -38.72 16.02 -42.14
CA ALA A 511 -40.09 16.21 -41.69
C ALA A 511 -40.15 17.10 -40.43
N ALA A 512 -39.30 16.85 -39.42
CA ALA A 512 -39.21 17.70 -38.22
C ALA A 512 -38.85 19.16 -38.54
N ARG A 513 -38.02 19.39 -39.56
CA ARG A 513 -37.67 20.73 -40.06
C ARG A 513 -38.85 21.39 -40.77
N ALA A 514 -39.61 20.64 -41.58
CA ALA A 514 -40.80 21.12 -42.27
C ALA A 514 -41.92 21.52 -41.27
N LEU A 515 -42.00 20.85 -40.13
CA LEU A 515 -42.93 21.17 -39.03
C LEU A 515 -42.49 22.39 -38.19
N GLY A 516 -41.42 23.10 -38.56
CA GLY A 516 -40.98 24.32 -37.88
C GLY A 516 -40.36 24.09 -36.49
N ILE A 517 -39.94 22.87 -36.17
CA ILE A 517 -39.29 22.56 -34.89
C ILE A 517 -37.97 23.34 -34.80
N LYS A 518 -37.72 24.01 -33.65
CA LYS A 518 -36.50 24.80 -33.43
C LYS A 518 -35.24 23.94 -33.66
N LYS A 519 -34.26 24.47 -34.40
CA LYS A 519 -33.00 23.79 -34.79
C LYS A 519 -32.29 23.06 -33.64
N TYR A 520 -32.13 23.69 -32.47
CA TYR A 520 -31.50 23.04 -31.32
C TYR A 520 -32.34 21.85 -30.78
N LYS A 521 -33.67 21.94 -30.80
CA LYS A 521 -34.53 20.81 -30.43
C LYS A 521 -34.38 19.65 -31.42
N ILE A 522 -34.19 19.93 -32.71
CA ILE A 522 -33.91 18.90 -33.72
C ILE A 522 -32.61 18.17 -33.37
N VAL A 523 -31.53 18.91 -33.07
CA VAL A 523 -30.24 18.31 -32.69
C VAL A 523 -30.37 17.44 -31.44
N PHE A 524 -30.91 17.96 -30.34
CA PHE A 524 -30.92 17.25 -29.05
C PHE A 524 -31.98 16.15 -28.93
N ARG A 525 -33.12 16.26 -29.62
CA ARG A 525 -34.22 15.27 -29.49
C ARG A 525 -34.33 14.30 -30.65
N HIS A 526 -33.79 14.63 -31.82
CA HIS A 526 -33.94 13.80 -33.02
C HIS A 526 -32.62 13.29 -33.57
N ILE A 527 -31.50 14.04 -33.45
CA ILE A 527 -30.22 13.62 -34.02
C ILE A 527 -29.34 12.92 -32.97
N LEU A 528 -29.05 13.60 -31.85
CA LEU A 528 -28.16 13.08 -30.81
C LEU A 528 -28.56 11.69 -30.26
N PRO A 529 -29.86 11.41 -30.01
CA PRO A 529 -30.28 10.08 -29.59
C PRO A 529 -29.94 8.97 -30.59
N ASN A 530 -29.87 9.28 -31.89
CA ASN A 530 -29.54 8.31 -32.95
C ASN A 530 -28.04 8.10 -33.14
N VAL A 531 -27.19 8.95 -32.56
CA VAL A 531 -25.72 8.82 -32.62
C VAL A 531 -25.09 8.46 -31.26
N ILE A 532 -25.91 8.31 -30.23
CA ILE A 532 -25.46 8.05 -28.85
C ILE A 532 -24.64 6.76 -28.74
N SER A 533 -25.01 5.74 -29.54
CA SER A 533 -24.31 4.46 -29.60
C SER A 533 -22.84 4.63 -30.00
N VAL A 534 -22.57 5.43 -31.04
CA VAL A 534 -21.21 5.73 -31.50
C VAL A 534 -20.43 6.53 -30.45
N ILE A 535 -21.11 7.47 -29.78
CA ILE A 535 -20.53 8.27 -28.70
C ILE A 535 -20.10 7.38 -27.52
N LEU A 536 -20.95 6.44 -27.09
CA LEU A 536 -20.67 5.55 -25.97
C LEU A 536 -19.52 4.59 -26.25
N VAL A 537 -19.48 4.01 -27.45
CA VAL A 537 -18.37 3.14 -27.89
C VAL A 537 -17.05 3.92 -27.85
N ASN A 538 -17.02 5.11 -28.46
CA ASN A 538 -15.81 5.90 -28.51
C ASN A 538 -15.39 6.44 -27.14
N ALA A 539 -16.34 6.80 -26.27
CA ALA A 539 -16.04 7.21 -24.89
C ALA A 539 -15.37 6.06 -24.10
N THR A 540 -15.85 4.83 -24.29
CA THR A 540 -15.28 3.64 -23.63
C THR A 540 -13.84 3.39 -24.08
N LEU A 541 -13.57 3.41 -25.39
CA LEU A 541 -12.22 3.26 -25.94
C LEU A 541 -11.29 4.43 -25.56
N SER A 542 -11.83 5.64 -25.51
CA SER A 542 -11.10 6.83 -25.05
C SER A 542 -10.75 6.75 -23.57
N PHE A 543 -11.55 6.04 -22.76
CA PHE A 543 -11.28 5.86 -21.35
C PHE A 543 -10.04 5.00 -21.11
N ALA A 544 -9.92 3.88 -21.81
CA ALA A 544 -8.71 3.06 -21.81
C ALA A 544 -7.47 3.87 -22.27
N SER A 545 -7.63 4.62 -23.37
CA SER A 545 -6.54 5.45 -23.92
C SER A 545 -6.13 6.57 -22.96
N SER A 546 -7.08 7.24 -22.31
CA SER A 546 -6.80 8.30 -21.33
C SER A 546 -6.08 7.77 -20.10
N MET A 547 -6.43 6.57 -19.62
CA MET A 547 -5.71 5.93 -18.52
C MET A 547 -4.26 5.60 -18.89
N LEU A 548 -4.02 5.09 -20.11
CA LEU A 548 -2.68 4.83 -20.61
C LEU A 548 -1.86 6.11 -20.73
N ILE A 549 -2.43 7.17 -21.29
CA ILE A 549 -1.76 8.46 -21.45
C ILE A 549 -1.41 9.09 -20.10
N GLU A 550 -2.34 9.11 -19.14
CA GLU A 550 -2.05 9.53 -17.76
C GLU A 550 -0.91 8.72 -17.18
N SER A 551 -0.97 7.40 -17.34
CA SER A 551 0.04 6.49 -16.83
C SER A 551 1.41 6.73 -17.47
N THR A 552 1.46 7.01 -18.77
CA THR A 552 2.68 7.39 -19.49
C THR A 552 3.26 8.69 -18.96
N LEU A 553 2.43 9.73 -18.78
CA LEU A 553 2.90 10.99 -18.21
C LEU A 553 3.45 10.79 -16.80
N SER A 554 2.74 10.05 -15.95
CA SER A 554 3.14 9.74 -14.57
C SER A 554 4.41 8.91 -14.52
N PHE A 555 4.55 7.91 -15.40
CA PHE A 555 5.76 7.10 -15.56
C PHE A 555 6.98 7.92 -16.02
N LEU A 556 6.78 8.94 -16.85
CA LEU A 556 7.84 9.85 -17.31
C LEU A 556 8.13 10.98 -16.31
N GLY A 557 7.44 11.04 -15.17
CA GLY A 557 7.63 12.10 -14.17
C GLY A 557 6.93 13.42 -14.49
N PHE A 558 6.06 13.45 -15.50
CA PHE A 558 5.24 14.63 -15.85
C PHE A 558 3.78 14.49 -15.40
N GLY A 559 3.33 13.33 -14.93
CA GLY A 559 1.96 13.15 -14.45
C GLY A 559 1.79 13.49 -12.97
N VAL A 560 0.99 12.67 -12.28
CA VAL A 560 0.76 12.79 -10.84
C VAL A 560 2.04 12.39 -10.09
N GLN A 561 2.55 13.32 -9.29
CA GLN A 561 3.77 13.10 -8.52
C GLN A 561 3.50 12.48 -7.15
N PRO A 562 4.51 11.80 -6.55
CA PRO A 562 4.48 11.44 -5.14
C PRO A 562 4.11 12.66 -4.25
N PRO A 563 3.42 12.45 -3.12
CA PRO A 563 3.17 11.17 -2.45
C PRO A 563 1.96 10.38 -2.97
N HIS A 564 1.05 11.01 -3.75
CA HIS A 564 -0.17 10.37 -4.24
C HIS A 564 0.15 9.21 -5.20
N PRO A 565 -0.31 7.97 -4.93
CA PRO A 565 -0.12 6.88 -5.87
C PRO A 565 -1.05 7.02 -7.07
N THR A 566 -0.55 6.68 -8.26
CA THR A 566 -1.33 6.28 -9.43
C THR A 566 -0.72 4.99 -9.97
N TRP A 567 -1.48 4.18 -10.71
CA TRP A 567 -0.84 3.03 -11.36
C TRP A 567 0.31 3.45 -12.26
N GLY A 568 0.18 4.60 -12.94
CA GLY A 568 1.26 5.19 -13.73
C GLY A 568 2.55 5.48 -12.96
N ASN A 569 2.48 6.23 -11.84
CA ASN A 569 3.68 6.60 -11.11
C ASN A 569 4.29 5.45 -10.31
N MET A 570 3.52 4.41 -9.99
CA MET A 570 4.06 3.16 -9.44
C MET A 570 4.97 2.43 -10.43
N LEU A 571 4.81 2.69 -11.74
CA LEU A 571 5.70 2.16 -12.77
C LEU A 571 7.03 2.92 -12.87
N TYR A 572 7.14 4.13 -12.30
CA TYR A 572 8.32 4.99 -12.44
C TYR A 572 9.62 4.27 -12.08
N GLY A 573 9.58 3.40 -11.06
CA GLY A 573 10.73 2.59 -10.63
C GLY A 573 11.30 1.69 -11.73
N ALA A 574 10.52 1.32 -12.74
CA ALA A 574 11.00 0.52 -13.87
C ALA A 574 12.00 1.27 -14.78
N ASN A 575 12.17 2.59 -14.62
CA ASN A 575 13.27 3.32 -15.28
C ASN A 575 14.64 3.08 -14.63
N ASN A 576 14.70 2.38 -13.49
CA ASN A 576 15.94 2.09 -12.77
C ASN A 576 16.33 0.61 -12.90
N SER A 577 17.52 0.36 -13.46
CA SER A 577 18.06 -1.01 -13.65
C SER A 577 18.16 -1.81 -12.34
N ILE A 578 18.49 -1.16 -11.23
CA ILE A 578 18.56 -1.81 -9.91
C ILE A 578 17.18 -2.31 -9.48
N VAL A 579 16.14 -1.50 -9.70
CA VAL A 579 14.75 -1.83 -9.36
C VAL A 579 14.25 -2.99 -10.22
N ILE A 580 14.52 -2.98 -11.52
CA ILE A 580 14.14 -4.09 -12.41
C ILE A 580 14.78 -5.41 -11.95
N GLN A 581 16.08 -5.39 -11.60
CA GLN A 581 16.81 -6.61 -11.28
C GLN A 581 16.50 -7.14 -9.88
N ASN A 582 16.33 -6.27 -8.89
CA ASN A 582 16.28 -6.67 -7.48
C ASN A 582 14.89 -6.48 -6.83
N TYR A 583 14.06 -5.56 -7.35
CA TYR A 583 12.82 -5.11 -6.70
C TYR A 583 11.62 -5.16 -7.66
N TRP A 584 11.47 -6.28 -8.37
CA TRP A 584 10.47 -6.45 -9.44
C TRP A 584 9.03 -6.16 -8.99
N TRP A 585 8.69 -6.44 -7.73
CA TRP A 585 7.35 -6.23 -7.19
C TRP A 585 6.93 -4.76 -7.16
N ARG A 586 7.89 -3.82 -7.16
CA ARG A 586 7.62 -2.37 -7.14
C ARG A 586 6.82 -1.90 -8.35
N TRP A 587 6.98 -2.54 -9.51
CA TRP A 587 6.33 -2.12 -10.75
C TRP A 587 5.39 -3.20 -11.33
N VAL A 588 5.70 -4.48 -11.18
CA VAL A 588 4.96 -5.59 -11.82
C VAL A 588 3.48 -5.61 -11.42
N PHE A 589 3.16 -5.45 -10.13
CA PHE A 589 1.76 -5.49 -9.67
C PHE A 589 0.93 -4.34 -10.25
N ALA A 590 1.50 -3.13 -10.33
CA ALA A 590 0.87 -1.99 -10.97
C ALA A 590 0.72 -2.20 -12.49
N SER A 591 1.72 -2.78 -13.16
CA SER A 591 1.65 -3.10 -14.59
C SER A 591 0.54 -4.09 -14.91
N ILE A 592 0.42 -5.17 -14.12
CA ILE A 592 -0.62 -6.18 -14.29
C ILE A 592 -1.99 -5.54 -14.06
N ALA A 593 -2.17 -4.79 -12.97
CA ALA A 593 -3.44 -4.13 -12.68
C ALA A 593 -3.88 -3.16 -13.79
N LEU A 594 -2.96 -2.27 -14.22
CA LEU A 594 -3.21 -1.33 -15.30
C LEU A 594 -3.49 -2.06 -16.63
N GLY A 595 -2.65 -3.02 -17.01
CA GLY A 595 -2.76 -3.77 -18.25
C GLY A 595 -4.07 -4.56 -18.34
N THR A 596 -4.40 -5.32 -17.29
CA THR A 596 -5.67 -6.06 -17.22
C THR A 596 -6.87 -5.11 -17.29
N CYS A 597 -6.84 -4.01 -16.56
CA CYS A 597 -7.93 -3.03 -16.56
C CYS A 597 -8.15 -2.42 -17.96
N VAL A 598 -7.07 -1.98 -18.61
CA VAL A 598 -7.10 -1.39 -19.96
C VAL A 598 -7.59 -2.40 -21.00
N ILE A 599 -7.09 -3.64 -20.96
CA ILE A 599 -7.56 -4.71 -21.85
C ILE A 599 -9.05 -4.94 -21.66
N CYS A 600 -9.52 -5.02 -20.42
CA CYS A 600 -10.95 -5.23 -20.15
C CYS A 600 -11.81 -4.09 -20.71
N ILE A 601 -11.41 -2.83 -20.51
CA ILE A 601 -12.14 -1.67 -21.03
C ILE A 601 -12.19 -1.69 -22.57
N ASN A 602 -11.08 -2.02 -23.24
CA ASN A 602 -11.05 -2.12 -24.70
C ASN A 602 -11.98 -3.22 -25.21
N LEU A 603 -11.94 -4.42 -24.61
CA LEU A 603 -12.83 -5.53 -24.98
C LEU A 603 -14.31 -5.19 -24.76
N ILE A 604 -14.64 -4.42 -23.71
CA ILE A 604 -16.00 -3.90 -23.49
C ILE A 604 -16.36 -2.93 -24.62
N GLY A 605 -15.46 -2.02 -24.99
CA GLY A 605 -15.67 -1.05 -26.08
C GLY A 605 -15.90 -1.72 -27.43
N ASP A 606 -15.09 -2.74 -27.76
CA ASP A 606 -15.23 -3.52 -28.99
C ASP A 606 -16.52 -4.34 -28.99
N GLY A 607 -16.86 -5.00 -27.88
CA GLY A 607 -18.14 -5.71 -27.75
C GLY A 607 -19.35 -4.80 -27.92
N LEU A 608 -19.29 -3.57 -27.40
CA LEU A 608 -20.34 -2.57 -27.62
C LEU A 608 -20.40 -2.17 -29.09
N ARG A 609 -19.25 -1.98 -29.74
CA ARG A 609 -19.17 -1.64 -31.16
C ARG A 609 -19.80 -2.72 -32.04
N ASP A 610 -19.46 -3.97 -31.81
CA ASP A 610 -19.94 -5.12 -32.57
C ASP A 610 -21.47 -5.27 -32.42
N ALA A 611 -21.99 -5.03 -31.22
CA ALA A 611 -23.42 -5.04 -30.93
C ALA A 611 -24.20 -3.89 -31.61
N ILE A 612 -23.52 -2.81 -32.02
CA ILE A 612 -24.11 -1.63 -32.67
C ILE A 612 -24.00 -1.71 -34.20
N ASP A 613 -22.97 -2.38 -34.75
CA ASP A 613 -22.77 -2.49 -36.20
C ASP A 613 -23.70 -3.53 -36.82
N PRO A 614 -24.69 -3.15 -37.65
CA PRO A 614 -25.60 -4.11 -38.29
C PRO A 614 -24.90 -5.07 -39.26
N LYS A 615 -23.68 -4.76 -39.73
CA LYS A 615 -22.90 -5.64 -40.62
C LYS A 615 -22.08 -6.70 -39.90
N SER A 616 -21.94 -6.62 -38.57
CA SER A 616 -21.29 -7.70 -37.80
C SER A 616 -22.13 -8.99 -37.83
N GLN A 617 -23.43 -8.88 -38.15
CA GLN A 617 -24.39 -9.99 -38.15
C GLN A 617 -24.33 -10.89 -39.40
N GLU A 618 -23.55 -10.54 -40.42
CA GLU A 618 -23.37 -11.33 -41.65
C GLU A 618 -22.09 -12.20 -41.66
N ARG A 619 -21.28 -12.15 -40.60
CA ARG A 619 -20.03 -12.91 -40.46
C ARG A 619 -20.09 -13.87 -39.28
#